data_AF-A0A512JCJ1-F1
#
_entry.id   AF-A0A512JCJ1-F1
#
_cell.length_a   1.000
_cell.length_b   1.000
_cell.length_c   1.000
_cell.angle_alpha   90.00
_cell.angle_beta   90.00
_cell.angle_gamma   90.00
#
_symmetry.space_group_name_H-M   'P 1'
#
loop_
_entity.id
_entity.type
_entity.pdbx_description
1 polymer ?
#
loop_
_entity_poly.entity_id
_entity_poly.type
_entity_poly.pdbx_seq_one_letter_code
_entity_poly.pdbx_strand_id
1 'polypeptide(L)'
;MARYFFDITDDLLSVTDGEGEECASHQHAATRVAQILTEIAADTGSGDGQSNLTARVRDQAGQVVYEAALRVTGMWIDPSEHPDQRKAAPRERSAPAALAA
;
A
#
# COMPACT_ATOMS: atom_id res chain seq x y z
N MET A 1 5.32 25.06 22.16
CA MET A 1 5.37 23.97 21.16
C MET A 1 6.64 23.18 21.40
N ALA A 2 6.65 21.88 21.11
CA ALA A 2 7.83 21.05 21.28
C ALA A 2 8.28 20.56 19.90
N ARG A 3 9.60 20.45 19.72
CA ARG A 3 10.18 19.97 18.47
C ARG A 3 10.35 18.46 18.54
N TYR A 4 9.88 17.77 17.50
CA TYR A 4 9.97 16.32 17.36
C TYR A 4 10.74 15.98 16.09
N PHE A 5 11.46 14.88 16.12
CA PHE A 5 12.28 14.40 15.01
C PHE A 5 11.70 13.09 14.49
N PHE A 6 11.62 12.94 13.17
CA PHE A 6 10.96 11.80 12.52
C PHE A 6 11.98 10.94 11.78
N ASP A 7 12.50 9.92 12.45
CA ASP A 7 13.39 8.96 11.79
C ASP A 7 12.55 7.94 11.04
N ILE A 8 12.90 7.66 9.80
CA ILE A 8 12.15 6.78 8.92
C ILE A 8 13.08 5.68 8.45
N THR A 9 12.59 4.45 8.49
CA THR A 9 13.32 3.26 8.10
C THR A 9 12.43 2.41 7.20
N ASP A 10 12.95 2.06 6.03
CA ASP A 10 12.40 1.06 5.13
C ASP A 10 13.29 -0.19 5.13
N ASP A 11 12.94 -1.21 4.34
CA ASP A 11 13.73 -2.44 4.16
C ASP A 11 15.15 -2.17 3.62
N LEU A 12 15.36 -1.06 2.90
CA LEU A 12 16.64 -0.75 2.25
C LEU A 12 17.39 0.44 2.85
N LEU A 13 16.69 1.43 3.42
CA LEU A 13 17.28 2.70 3.82
C LEU A 13 16.74 3.16 5.17
N SER A 14 17.62 3.75 5.99
CA SER A 14 17.23 4.50 7.18
C SER A 14 17.63 5.95 7.01
N VAL A 15 16.67 6.85 7.22
CA VAL A 15 16.84 8.31 7.18
C VAL A 15 16.57 8.86 8.56
N THR A 16 17.55 9.56 9.12
CA THR A 16 17.43 10.25 10.41
C THR A 16 17.10 11.71 10.17
N ASP A 17 16.07 12.20 10.84
CA ASP A 17 15.69 13.61 10.77
C ASP A 17 16.55 14.43 11.75
N GLY A 18 17.21 15.46 11.20
CA GLY A 18 18.08 16.39 11.92
C GLY A 18 17.48 17.78 12.13
N GLU A 19 16.43 18.14 11.39
CA GLU A 19 15.77 19.45 11.54
C GLU A 19 14.62 19.37 12.56
N GLY A 20 13.82 18.31 12.48
CA GLY A 20 12.62 18.16 13.29
C GLY A 20 11.51 19.16 12.92
N GLU A 21 10.29 18.87 13.37
CA GLU A 21 9.11 19.71 13.20
C GLU A 21 8.54 20.14 14.56
N GLU A 22 8.00 21.35 14.64
CA GLU A 22 7.31 21.80 15.84
C GLU A 22 5.86 21.29 15.86
N CYS A 23 5.55 20.42 16.81
CA CYS A 23 4.19 19.95 17.03
C CYS A 23 3.61 20.53 18.32
N ALA A 24 2.30 20.81 18.30
CA ALA A 24 1.60 21.33 19.46
C ALA A 24 1.42 20.30 20.58
N SER A 25 1.48 19.00 20.26
CA SER A 25 1.34 17.89 21.20
C SER A 25 1.92 16.59 20.62
N HIS A 26 2.15 15.58 21.48
CA HIS A 26 2.51 14.22 21.04
C HIS A 26 1.48 13.65 20.05
N GLN A 27 0.20 13.94 20.24
CA GLN A 27 -0.86 13.50 19.32
C GLN A 27 -0.71 14.13 17.93
N HIS A 28 -0.32 15.41 17.84
CA HIS A 28 -0.02 16.03 16.56
C HIS A 28 1.20 15.39 15.88
N ALA A 29 2.25 15.07 16.66
CA ALA A 29 3.42 14.37 16.13
C ALA A 29 3.06 12.96 15.62
N ALA A 30 2.18 12.24 16.34
CA ALA A 30 1.65 10.94 15.90
C ALA A 30 0.84 11.05 14.59
N THR A 31 -0.02 12.06 14.47
CA THR A 31 -0.74 12.32 13.20
C THR A 31 0.24 12.67 12.07
N ARG A 32 1.26 13.49 12.37
CA ARG A 32 2.24 13.91 11.37
C ARG A 32 3.07 12.75 10.85
N VAL A 33 3.56 11.88 11.72
CA VAL A 33 4.34 10.70 11.29
C VAL A 33 3.50 9.75 10.43
N ALA A 34 2.21 9.59 10.73
CA ALA A 34 1.32 8.78 9.90
C ALA A 34 1.12 9.37 8.50
N GLN A 35 1.03 10.70 8.39
CA GLN A 35 0.98 11.39 7.10
C GLN A 35 2.25 11.16 6.30
N ILE A 36 3.42 11.38 6.91
CA ILE A 36 4.73 11.17 6.28
C ILE A 36 4.85 9.73 5.73
N LEU A 37 4.51 8.72 6.54
CA LEU A 37 4.55 7.32 6.12
C LEU A 37 3.63 7.07 4.91
N THR A 38 2.45 7.67 4.89
CA THR A 38 1.48 7.52 3.79
C THR A 38 1.98 8.22 2.52
N GLU A 39 2.58 9.41 2.64
CA GLU A 39 3.17 10.15 1.53
C GLU A 39 4.30 9.35 0.87
N ILE A 40 5.19 8.74 1.66
CA ILE A 40 6.28 7.88 1.15
C ILE A 40 5.72 6.62 0.49
N ALA A 41 4.74 5.96 1.13
CA ALA A 41 4.12 4.76 0.56
C ALA A 41 3.43 5.05 -0.78
N ALA A 42 2.82 6.24 -0.92
CA ALA A 42 2.18 6.67 -2.15
C ALA A 42 3.19 6.90 -3.29
N ASP A 43 4.38 7.43 -2.99
CA ASP A 43 5.43 7.69 -3.99
C ASP A 43 6.17 6.41 -4.41
N THR A 44 6.43 5.51 -3.45
CA THR A 44 7.23 4.30 -3.71
C THR A 44 6.46 3.25 -4.50
N GLY A 45 5.12 3.18 -4.33
CA GLY A 45 4.24 2.27 -5.07
C GLY A 45 4.56 0.80 -4.86
N SER A 46 3.77 0.08 -4.06
CA SER A 46 3.88 -1.39 -4.00
C SER A 46 3.29 -1.97 -5.30
N GLY A 47 4.14 -2.23 -6.30
CA GLY A 47 3.77 -3.00 -7.50
C GLY A 47 3.41 -4.45 -7.14
N ASP A 48 4.08 -5.43 -7.75
CA ASP A 48 4.06 -6.82 -7.28
C ASP A 48 5.00 -6.99 -6.06
N GLY A 49 4.58 -6.51 -4.88
CA GLY A 49 5.45 -6.61 -3.71
C GLY A 49 4.86 -6.15 -2.39
N GLN A 50 5.70 -6.26 -1.36
CA GLN A 50 5.46 -5.74 -0.02
C GLN A 50 6.40 -4.56 0.22
N SER A 51 5.87 -3.48 0.78
CA SER A 51 6.65 -2.34 1.29
C SER A 51 6.41 -2.21 2.79
N ASN A 52 7.47 -2.10 3.60
CA ASN A 52 7.37 -2.03 5.04
C ASN A 52 8.14 -0.82 5.59
N LEU A 53 7.41 0.25 5.85
CA LEU A 53 7.94 1.48 6.41
C LEU A 53 7.73 1.50 7.92
N THR A 54 8.75 1.95 8.65
CA THR A 54 8.70 2.20 10.09
C THR A 54 9.18 3.61 10.35
N ALA A 55 8.56 4.32 11.29
CA ALA A 55 9.01 5.62 11.72
C ALA A 55 9.05 5.74 13.24
N ARG A 56 10.09 6.40 13.75
CA ARG A 56 10.30 6.70 15.15
C ARG A 56 10.27 8.20 15.34
N VAL A 57 9.45 8.63 16.30
CA VAL A 57 9.35 10.03 16.71
C VAL A 57 10.19 10.21 17.96
N ARG A 58 11.22 11.05 17.86
CA ARG A 58 12.04 11.46 19.00
C ARG A 58 11.65 12.84 19.51
N ASP A 59 11.77 13.06 20.81
CA ASP A 59 11.68 14.39 21.41
C ASP A 59 13.03 15.15 21.34
N GLN A 60 13.07 16.35 21.91
CA GLN A 60 14.28 17.18 21.98
C GLN A 60 15.41 16.59 22.86
N ALA A 61 15.08 15.68 23.77
CA ALA A 61 16.07 14.94 24.55
C ALA A 61 16.59 13.70 23.80
N GLY A 62 16.13 13.48 22.57
CA GLY A 62 16.47 12.32 21.75
C GLY A 62 15.77 11.03 22.18
N GLN A 63 14.78 11.11 23.07
CA GLN A 63 14.01 9.94 23.52
C GLN A 63 12.94 9.60 22.49
N VAL A 64 12.83 8.32 22.13
CA VAL A 64 11.73 7.86 21.27
C VAL A 64 10.43 7.91 22.09
N VAL A 65 9.53 8.81 21.70
CA VAL A 65 8.24 9.03 22.38
C VAL A 65 7.09 8.35 21.66
N TYR A 66 7.28 7.97 20.38
CA TYR A 66 6.27 7.28 19.59
C TYR A 66 6.94 6.48 18.45
N GLU A 67 6.33 5.36 18.07
CA GLU A 67 6.75 4.54 16.92
C GLU A 67 5.51 4.15 16.12
N ALA A 68 5.61 4.22 14.80
CA ALA A 68 4.55 3.83 13.87
C ALA A 68 5.13 2.97 12.75
N ALA A 69 4.32 2.06 12.22
CA ALA A 69 4.70 1.25 11.06
C ALA A 69 3.54 1.22 10.05
N LEU A 70 3.89 1.26 8.77
CA LEU A 70 2.98 1.14 7.64
C LEU A 70 3.47 0.03 6.71
N ARG A 71 2.63 -0.98 6.53
CA ARG A 71 2.87 -2.06 5.57
C ARG A 71 1.84 -2.01 4.46
N VAL A 72 2.33 -2.04 3.23
CA VAL A 72 1.51 -2.15 2.02
C VAL A 72 1.87 -3.44 1.30
N THR A 73 0.87 -4.16 0.81
CA THR A 73 1.06 -5.44 0.11
C THR A 73 0.12 -5.47 -1.09
N GLY A 74 0.70 -5.63 -2.28
CA GLY A 74 -0.02 -5.74 -3.54
C GLY A 74 0.10 -7.14 -4.13
N MET A 75 -1.01 -7.66 -4.67
CA MET A 75 -0.99 -8.82 -5.57
C MET A 75 -1.93 -8.56 -6.73
N TRP A 76 -1.54 -8.99 -7.93
CA TRP A 76 -2.44 -8.98 -9.08
C TRP A 76 -3.51 -10.05 -8.89
N ILE A 77 -4.76 -9.66 -9.08
CA ILE A 77 -5.89 -10.59 -9.11
C ILE A 77 -6.31 -10.72 -10.56
N ASP A 78 -6.14 -11.91 -11.13
CA ASP A 78 -6.61 -12.20 -12.49
C ASP A 78 -8.14 -12.13 -12.56
N PRO A 79 -8.73 -11.20 -13.33
CA PRO A 79 -10.19 -11.11 -13.48
C PRO A 79 -10.79 -12.29 -14.27
N SER A 80 -9.93 -13.16 -14.82
CA SER A 80 -10.26 -14.31 -15.66
C SER A 80 -10.90 -15.48 -14.88
N GLU A 81 -10.82 -15.46 -13.55
CA GLU A 81 -11.38 -16.50 -12.67
C GLU A 81 -12.86 -16.27 -12.30
N HIS A 82 -13.63 -15.60 -13.17
CA HIS A 82 -15.09 -15.60 -13.06
C HIS A 82 -15.67 -16.98 -13.43
N PRO A 83 -16.38 -17.69 -12.53
CA PRO A 83 -16.84 -19.07 -12.76
C PRO A 83 -18.08 -19.21 -13.66
N ASP A 84 -18.31 -18.37 -14.67
CA ASP A 84 -19.53 -18.47 -15.51
C ASP A 84 -19.31 -18.24 -17.02
N GLN A 85 -18.34 -18.96 -17.61
CA GLN A 85 -18.24 -19.06 -19.08
C GLN A 85 -18.18 -20.50 -19.61
N ARG A 86 -18.75 -21.47 -18.89
CA ARG A 86 -18.99 -22.83 -19.41
C ARG A 86 -20.48 -23.13 -19.50
N LYS A 87 -21.17 -22.51 -20.45
CA LYS A 87 -22.29 -23.13 -21.19
C LYS A 87 -22.68 -22.32 -22.44
N ALA A 88 -21.71 -22.09 -23.33
CA ALA A 88 -22.06 -21.93 -24.74
C ALA A 88 -22.44 -23.33 -25.27
N ALA A 89 -23.73 -23.65 -25.29
CA ALA A 89 -24.23 -24.81 -26.02
C ALA A 89 -23.86 -24.65 -27.51
N PRO A 90 -23.37 -25.70 -28.19
CA PRO A 90 -23.02 -25.61 -29.60
C PRO A 90 -24.26 -25.30 -30.46
N ARG A 91 -24.10 -24.38 -31.41
CA ARG A 91 -25.06 -24.10 -32.47
C ARG A 91 -25.20 -25.33 -33.38
N GLU A 92 -26.25 -26.12 -33.21
CA GLU A 92 -26.66 -27.05 -34.27
C GLU A 92 -27.42 -26.27 -35.34
N ARG A 93 -26.68 -25.86 -36.38
CA ARG A 93 -27.24 -25.54 -37.69
C ARG A 93 -27.81 -26.83 -38.28
N SER A 94 -29.09 -27.11 -38.05
CA SER A 94 -29.83 -28.11 -38.81
C SER A 94 -30.42 -27.46 -40.06
N ALA A 95 -29.72 -27.59 -41.19
CA ALA A 95 -30.29 -27.68 -42.54
C ALA A 95 -29.14 -28.06 -43.52
N PRO A 96 -29.39 -28.73 -44.66
CA PRO A 96 -30.66 -29.23 -45.20
C PRO A 96 -30.63 -30.75 -45.52
N ALA A 97 -31.77 -31.44 -45.51
CA ALA A 97 -31.91 -32.73 -46.19
C ALA A 97 -32.33 -32.48 -47.64
N ALA A 98 -31.42 -32.74 -48.57
CA ALA A 98 -31.68 -32.71 -49.99
C ALA A 98 -32.12 -34.09 -50.51
N LEU A 99 -33.21 -34.07 -51.30
CA LEU A 99 -33.44 -34.78 -52.55
C LEU A 99 -33.85 -36.28 -52.57
N ALA A 100 -34.86 -36.51 -53.43
CA ALA A 100 -35.20 -37.73 -54.20
C ALA A 100 -36.19 -38.74 -53.59
N ALA A 101 -37.47 -38.66 -53.99
CA ALA A 101 -38.08 -39.56 -54.99
C ALA A 101 -39.45 -39.01 -55.42
#